data_AF-A0A0Q3WS66-F1
#
_entry.id   AF-A0A0Q3WS66-F1
#
_cell.length_a   1.000
_cell.length_b   1.000
_cell.length_c   1.000
_cell.angle_alpha   90.00
_cell.angle_beta   90.00
_cell.angle_gamma   90.00
#
_symmetry.space_group_name_H-M   'P 1'
#
loop_
_entity.id
_entity.type
_entity.pdbx_description
1 polymer ?
#
loop_
_entity_poly.entity_id
_entity_poly.type
_entity_poly.pdbx_seq_one_letter_code
_entity_poly.pdbx_strand_id
1 'polypeptide(L)'
;MENWHSLCTKENFIGLGSTRKVYRFNEYVIKVHLNHIGYLQSLRELEIYQYIKQTKYAHIFSPVFYVDKEVCIQQYYQEVPMYDNQTFDIHERSGYWTFPIHYDECIEVLDNEWDVFDIKDSSNYGINEKQELVLIDYGMSKTLYEKEWVPAAEKGEVPQIEVHICRGCGTQKEIRMYGKDDSDIRCIACGKE
;
A
#
# COMPACT_ATOMS: atom_id res chain seq x y z
N MET A 1 -13.10 -20.09 0.97
CA MET A 1 -13.27 -18.95 1.90
C MET A 1 -14.34 -18.06 1.29
N GLU A 2 -15.62 -18.31 1.58
CA GLU A 2 -16.73 -17.86 0.71
C GLU A 2 -17.44 -16.56 1.14
N ASN A 3 -16.92 -15.77 2.09
CA ASN A 3 -17.65 -14.56 2.51
C ASN A 3 -16.82 -13.34 2.91
N TRP A 4 -15.61 -13.19 2.35
CA TRP A 4 -14.81 -11.97 2.59
C TRP A 4 -15.57 -10.69 2.17
N HIS A 5 -16.42 -10.78 1.15
CA HIS A 5 -17.29 -9.69 0.72
C HIS A 5 -18.15 -9.10 1.85
N SER A 6 -18.72 -9.94 2.72
CA SER A 6 -19.53 -9.47 3.85
C SER A 6 -18.71 -8.78 4.95
N LEU A 7 -17.40 -9.02 4.99
CA LEU A 7 -16.48 -8.42 5.95
C LEU A 7 -15.97 -7.05 5.46
N CYS A 8 -16.08 -6.74 4.17
CA CYS A 8 -15.60 -5.51 3.56
C CYS A 8 -16.74 -4.49 3.44
N THR A 9 -16.85 -3.62 4.45
CA THR A 9 -17.92 -2.62 4.60
C THR A 9 -17.40 -1.19 4.42
N LYS A 10 -18.29 -0.20 4.37
CA LYS A 10 -17.85 1.21 4.29
C LYS A 10 -17.22 1.66 5.60
N GLU A 11 -17.69 1.12 6.72
CA GLU A 11 -17.32 1.49 8.07
C GLU A 11 -15.90 1.04 8.42
N ASN A 12 -15.42 -0.02 7.78
CA ASN A 12 -14.08 -0.56 8.00
C ASN A 12 -13.14 -0.39 6.81
N PHE A 13 -13.52 0.38 5.81
CA PHE A 13 -12.65 0.81 4.73
C PHE A 13 -11.58 1.76 5.27
N ILE A 14 -10.31 1.50 4.97
CA ILE A 14 -9.18 2.30 5.48
C ILE A 14 -8.28 2.87 4.37
N GLY A 15 -8.25 2.28 3.18
CA GLY A 15 -7.37 2.79 2.13
C GLY A 15 -7.70 2.26 0.74
N LEU A 16 -7.40 3.06 -0.28
CA LEU A 16 -7.63 2.71 -1.68
C LEU A 16 -6.44 3.17 -2.53
N GLY A 17 -5.58 2.21 -2.88
CA GLY A 17 -4.46 2.41 -3.79
C GLY A 17 -4.83 2.06 -5.23
N SER A 18 -3.89 2.22 -6.16
CA SER A 18 -4.13 2.00 -7.59
C SER A 18 -4.53 0.57 -7.95
N THR A 19 -4.08 -0.40 -7.16
CA THR A 19 -4.24 -1.83 -7.44
C THR A 19 -5.11 -2.55 -6.43
N ARG A 20 -5.30 -1.99 -5.23
CA ARG A 20 -5.90 -2.67 -4.08
C ARG A 20 -6.76 -1.73 -3.24
N LYS A 21 -7.81 -2.29 -2.65
CA LYS A 21 -8.68 -1.65 -1.67
C LYS A 21 -8.51 -2.34 -0.32
N VAL A 22 -8.32 -1.58 0.75
CA VAL A 22 -7.95 -2.10 2.07
C VAL A 22 -9.07 -1.88 3.07
N TYR A 23 -9.42 -2.94 3.78
CA TYR A 23 -10.41 -2.94 4.85
C TYR A 23 -9.79 -3.50 6.12
N ARG A 24 -10.05 -2.87 7.26
CA ARG A 24 -9.61 -3.36 8.57
C ARG A 24 -10.64 -4.33 9.15
N PHE A 25 -10.20 -5.48 9.64
CA PHE A 25 -11.04 -6.40 10.39
C PHE A 25 -10.31 -6.85 11.65
N ASN A 26 -10.66 -6.23 12.78
CA ASN A 26 -9.95 -6.38 14.06
C ASN A 26 -8.44 -6.06 13.92
N GLU A 27 -7.60 -7.07 14.16
CA GLU A 27 -6.13 -7.05 14.09
C GLU A 27 -5.60 -7.36 12.69
N TYR A 28 -6.48 -7.46 11.68
CA TYR A 28 -6.11 -7.83 10.31
C TYR A 28 -6.54 -6.76 9.31
N VAL A 29 -5.92 -6.79 8.14
CA VAL A 29 -6.40 -6.13 6.94
C VAL A 29 -6.78 -7.16 5.89
N ILE A 30 -7.85 -6.86 5.17
CA ILE A 30 -8.25 -7.53 3.92
C ILE A 30 -7.93 -6.56 2.79
N LYS A 31 -6.90 -6.87 1.99
CA LYS A 31 -6.57 -6.15 0.77
C LYS A 31 -7.29 -6.83 -0.39
N VAL A 32 -8.34 -6.21 -0.91
CA VAL A 32 -9.09 -6.66 -2.09
C VAL A 32 -8.37 -6.19 -3.34
N HIS A 33 -8.09 -7.12 -4.26
CA HIS A 33 -7.43 -6.84 -5.52
C HIS A 33 -8.42 -6.19 -6.51
N LEU A 34 -8.07 -5.02 -7.04
CA LEU A 34 -8.89 -4.32 -8.04
C LEU A 34 -8.56 -4.79 -9.46
N ASN A 35 -7.38 -5.37 -9.65
CA ASN A 35 -6.86 -5.83 -10.92
C ASN A 35 -5.80 -6.92 -10.70
N HIS A 36 -5.30 -7.50 -11.80
CA HIS A 36 -4.28 -8.54 -11.77
C HIS A 36 -2.98 -8.09 -11.07
N ILE A 37 -2.61 -6.81 -11.22
CA ILE A 37 -1.38 -6.27 -10.61
C ILE A 37 -1.50 -6.30 -9.08
N GLY A 38 -2.67 -6.00 -8.51
CA GLY A 38 -2.92 -6.11 -7.08
C GLY A 38 -2.72 -7.53 -6.54
N TYR A 39 -3.13 -8.54 -7.31
CA TYR A 39 -2.86 -9.94 -6.98
C TYR A 39 -1.36 -10.27 -7.04
N LEU A 40 -0.66 -9.84 -8.09
CA LEU A 40 0.78 -10.06 -8.23
C LEU A 40 1.58 -9.41 -7.09
N GLN A 41 1.20 -8.20 -6.68
CA GLN A 41 1.80 -7.52 -5.53
C GLN A 41 1.61 -8.34 -4.24
N SER A 42 0.39 -8.77 -3.95
CA SER A 42 0.11 -9.55 -2.74
C SER A 42 0.81 -10.91 -2.72
N LEU A 43 0.90 -11.60 -3.87
CA LEU A 43 1.70 -12.82 -3.98
C LEU A 43 3.17 -12.56 -3.64
N ARG A 44 3.72 -11.47 -4.17
CA ARG A 44 5.11 -11.09 -3.89
C ARG A 44 5.32 -10.71 -2.43
N GLU A 45 4.38 -10.01 -1.80
CA GLU A 45 4.42 -9.75 -0.34
C GLU A 45 4.49 -11.07 0.44
N LEU A 46 3.67 -12.07 0.07
CA LEU A 46 3.73 -13.38 0.69
C LEU A 46 5.10 -14.03 0.49
N GLU A 47 5.63 -14.06 -0.73
CA GLU A 47 6.95 -14.65 -1.03
C GLU A 47 8.09 -13.98 -0.24
N ILE A 48 8.14 -12.65 -0.24
CA ILE A 48 9.12 -11.85 0.52
C ILE A 48 8.99 -12.16 2.01
N TYR A 49 7.77 -12.17 2.55
CA TYR A 49 7.56 -12.46 3.97
C TYR A 49 7.99 -13.89 4.33
N GLN A 50 7.69 -14.89 3.49
CA GLN A 50 8.11 -16.27 3.74
C GLN A 50 9.64 -16.43 3.74
N TYR A 51 10.35 -15.63 2.95
CA TYR A 51 11.81 -15.55 2.95
C TYR A 51 12.34 -14.84 4.21
N ILE A 52 11.86 -13.62 4.46
CA ILE A 52 12.37 -12.75 5.52
C ILE A 52 12.03 -13.25 6.92
N LYS A 53 10.91 -13.96 7.13
CA LYS A 53 10.49 -14.43 8.46
C LYS A 53 11.50 -15.35 9.16
N GLN A 54 12.46 -15.93 8.41
CA GLN A 54 13.53 -16.78 8.94
C GLN A 54 14.82 -15.99 9.24
N THR A 55 14.79 -14.67 9.11
CA THR A 55 15.94 -13.79 9.26
C THR A 55 15.76 -12.87 10.48
N LYS A 56 16.80 -12.10 10.79
CA LYS A 56 16.75 -11.06 11.82
C LYS A 56 15.86 -9.87 11.46
N TYR A 57 15.34 -9.78 10.23
CA TYR A 57 14.51 -8.67 9.76
C TYR A 57 13.00 -8.91 9.91
N ALA A 58 12.59 -10.09 10.41
CA ALA A 58 11.18 -10.49 10.47
C ALA A 58 10.26 -9.48 11.17
N HIS A 59 10.76 -8.77 12.19
CA HIS A 59 10.01 -7.76 12.94
C HIS A 59 9.74 -6.47 12.16
N ILE A 60 10.42 -6.25 11.03
CA ILE A 60 10.26 -5.07 10.17
C ILE A 60 9.06 -5.24 9.23
N PHE A 61 8.55 -6.45 9.03
CA PHE A 61 7.50 -6.73 8.06
C PHE A 61 6.19 -7.08 8.73
N SER A 62 5.11 -6.58 8.16
CA SER A 62 3.77 -7.02 8.51
C SER A 62 3.51 -8.43 7.96
N PRO A 63 3.19 -9.43 8.81
CA PRO A 63 2.94 -10.79 8.39
C PRO A 63 1.80 -10.94 7.38
N VAL A 64 2.07 -11.66 6.29
CA VAL A 64 1.06 -12.07 5.30
C VAL A 64 0.58 -13.49 5.63
N PHE A 65 -0.72 -13.64 5.87
CA PHE A 65 -1.32 -14.89 6.30
C PHE A 65 -1.94 -15.69 5.16
N TYR A 66 -2.49 -14.99 4.17
CA TYR A 66 -3.23 -15.62 3.07
C TYR A 66 -3.24 -14.73 1.83
N VAL A 67 -3.16 -15.35 0.66
CA VAL A 67 -3.34 -14.70 -0.63
C VAL A 67 -4.10 -15.65 -1.56
N ASP A 68 -5.12 -15.13 -2.23
CA ASP A 68 -5.70 -15.73 -3.42
C ASP A 68 -5.87 -14.68 -4.52
N LYS A 69 -6.59 -15.00 -5.61
CA LYS A 69 -6.77 -14.08 -6.74
C LYS A 69 -7.54 -12.82 -6.39
N GLU A 70 -8.40 -12.85 -5.39
CA GLU A 70 -9.31 -11.76 -5.04
C GLU A 70 -8.82 -10.96 -3.84
N VAL A 71 -8.17 -11.60 -2.87
CA VAL A 71 -7.80 -10.96 -1.60
C VAL A 71 -6.45 -11.40 -1.04
N CYS A 72 -5.89 -10.53 -0.21
CA CYS A 72 -4.78 -10.82 0.70
C CYS A 72 -5.17 -10.47 2.13
N ILE A 73 -4.80 -11.34 3.08
CA ILE A 73 -4.98 -11.13 4.52
C ILE A 73 -3.61 -10.93 5.16
N GLN A 74 -3.45 -9.78 5.83
CA GLN A 74 -2.21 -9.36 6.46
C GLN A 74 -2.50 -8.82 7.88
N GLN A 75 -1.50 -8.81 8.75
CA GLN A 75 -1.60 -8.14 10.05
C GLN A 75 -1.84 -6.63 9.87
N TYR A 76 -2.77 -6.07 10.65
CA TYR A 76 -2.99 -4.63 10.71
C TYR A 76 -1.94 -3.96 11.60
N TYR A 77 -1.48 -2.80 11.14
CA TYR A 77 -0.67 -1.84 11.91
C TYR A 77 -1.29 -0.46 11.76
N GLN A 78 -1.11 0.40 12.77
CA GLN A 78 -1.59 1.77 12.71
C GLN A 78 -0.87 2.52 11.59
N GLU A 79 -1.61 3.19 10.71
CA GLU A 79 -1.02 3.91 9.57
C GLU A 79 -0.11 5.07 10.03
N VAL A 80 0.97 5.31 9.28
CA VAL A 80 1.72 6.56 9.39
C VAL A 80 0.81 7.72 8.97
N PRO A 81 0.59 8.76 9.81
CA PRO A 81 -0.31 9.85 9.46
C PRO A 81 0.19 10.63 8.24
N MET A 82 -0.71 10.86 7.29
CA MET A 82 -0.48 11.79 6.19
C MET A 82 -0.27 13.21 6.70
N TYR A 83 0.51 14.00 5.97
CA TYR A 83 0.68 15.43 6.21
C TYR A 83 0.01 16.20 5.07
N ASP A 84 -0.84 17.18 5.39
CA ASP A 84 -1.62 17.93 4.39
C ASP A 84 -2.39 17.04 3.39
N ASN A 85 -2.90 15.89 3.87
CA ASN A 85 -3.59 14.85 3.08
C ASN A 85 -2.74 14.23 1.96
N GLN A 86 -1.42 14.15 2.16
CA GLN A 86 -0.46 13.58 1.23
C GLN A 86 0.50 12.63 1.97
N THR A 87 0.97 11.62 1.25
CA THR A 87 2.13 10.82 1.63
C THR A 87 3.41 11.65 1.48
N PHE A 88 4.50 11.13 2.03
CA PHE A 88 5.80 11.77 2.00
C PHE A 88 6.89 10.69 2.05
N ASP A 89 8.13 11.05 1.70
CA ASP A 89 9.27 10.16 1.92
C ASP A 89 9.51 10.00 3.43
N ILE A 90 9.48 8.76 3.92
CA ILE A 90 9.54 8.42 5.34
C ILE A 90 10.79 8.95 6.06
N HIS A 91 11.86 9.28 5.32
CA HIS A 91 13.08 9.86 5.86
C HIS A 91 13.08 11.38 5.96
N GLU A 92 12.18 12.06 5.24
CA GLU A 92 12.11 13.53 5.23
C GLU A 92 11.39 14.11 6.45
N ARG A 93 10.68 13.26 7.20
CA ARG A 93 9.91 13.69 8.37
C ARG A 93 10.10 12.77 9.56
N SER A 94 9.98 13.36 10.73
CA SER A 94 9.94 12.64 12.00
C SER A 94 8.53 12.72 12.59
N GLY A 95 8.17 11.71 13.37
CA GLY A 95 6.91 11.67 14.10
C GLY A 95 7.05 10.94 15.43
N TYR A 96 5.95 10.37 15.91
CA TYR A 96 5.97 9.53 17.12
C TYR A 96 6.47 8.11 16.84
N TRP A 97 7.12 7.87 15.70
CA TRP A 97 7.65 6.58 15.28
C TRP A 97 9.17 6.59 15.15
N THR A 98 9.78 5.40 15.16
CA THR A 98 11.22 5.18 14.99
C THR A 98 11.49 4.13 13.92
N PHE A 99 12.68 4.19 13.33
CA PHE A 99 13.16 3.10 12.46
C PHE A 99 13.57 1.89 13.32
N PRO A 100 13.17 0.66 12.95
CA PRO A 100 13.55 -0.53 13.68
C PRO A 100 15.05 -0.83 13.53
N ILE A 101 15.58 -1.65 14.44
CA ILE A 101 16.96 -2.14 14.34
C ILE A 101 17.14 -2.92 13.01
N HIS A 102 18.27 -2.69 12.35
CA HIS A 102 18.63 -3.25 11.05
C HIS A 102 17.78 -2.78 9.86
N TYR A 103 17.08 -1.66 9.99
CA TYR A 103 16.27 -1.09 8.92
C TYR A 103 17.06 -0.89 7.62
N ASP A 104 18.18 -0.17 7.65
CA ASP A 104 18.94 0.14 6.42
C ASP A 104 19.46 -1.13 5.73
N GLU A 105 20.01 -2.08 6.51
CA GLU A 105 20.44 -3.40 6.00
C GLU A 105 19.28 -4.16 5.34
N CYS A 106 18.08 -4.06 5.91
CA CYS A 106 16.89 -4.70 5.36
C CYS A 106 16.45 -4.05 4.03
N ILE A 107 16.50 -2.72 3.94
CA ILE A 107 16.16 -2.01 2.70
C ILE A 107 17.14 -2.39 1.58
N GLU A 108 18.43 -2.53 1.88
CA GLU A 108 19.42 -3.02 0.91
C GLU A 108 19.12 -4.44 0.41
N VAL A 109 18.65 -5.33 1.28
CA VAL A 109 18.21 -6.69 0.88
C VAL A 109 17.00 -6.62 -0.04
N LEU A 110 16.00 -5.79 0.29
CA LEU A 110 14.81 -5.64 -0.54
C LEU A 110 15.12 -5.07 -1.93
N ASP A 111 16.02 -4.10 -2.01
CA ASP A 111 16.46 -3.51 -3.29
C ASP A 111 17.25 -4.54 -4.11
N ASN A 112 18.31 -5.12 -3.54
CA ASN A 112 19.25 -5.95 -4.30
C ASN A 112 18.72 -7.36 -4.63
N GLU A 113 18.00 -8.01 -3.70
CA GLU A 113 17.53 -9.40 -3.88
C GLU A 113 16.11 -9.47 -4.44
N TRP A 114 15.28 -8.47 -4.14
CA TRP A 114 13.84 -8.51 -4.43
C TRP A 114 13.37 -7.40 -5.37
N ASP A 115 14.25 -6.51 -5.85
CA ASP A 115 13.91 -5.43 -6.78
C ASP A 115 12.71 -4.60 -6.28
N VAL A 116 12.55 -4.46 -4.95
CA VAL A 116 11.38 -3.77 -4.37
C VAL A 116 11.47 -2.29 -4.68
N PHE A 117 10.36 -1.74 -5.15
CA PHE A 117 10.25 -0.37 -5.61
C PHE A 117 9.40 0.47 -4.66
N ASP A 118 9.68 1.77 -4.64
CA ASP A 118 8.91 2.79 -3.92
C ASP A 118 8.84 2.62 -2.39
N ILE A 119 9.79 1.90 -1.80
CA ILE A 119 9.73 1.52 -0.39
C ILE A 119 9.70 2.72 0.56
N LYS A 120 10.18 3.90 0.14
CA LYS A 120 10.29 5.09 0.98
C LYS A 120 8.98 5.84 1.19
N ASP A 121 7.94 5.57 0.40
CA ASP A 121 6.66 6.25 0.58
C ASP A 121 6.04 5.90 1.94
N SER A 122 5.63 6.91 2.70
CA SER A 122 5.05 6.75 4.05
C SER A 122 3.84 5.82 4.11
N SER A 123 3.07 5.67 3.03
CA SER A 123 1.91 4.77 2.96
C SER A 123 2.28 3.29 2.94
N ASN A 124 3.55 2.97 2.66
CA ASN A 124 4.08 1.61 2.72
C ASN A 124 4.41 1.17 4.15
N TYR A 125 4.21 2.04 5.14
CA TYR A 125 4.52 1.80 6.55
C TYR A 125 3.30 1.88 7.46
N GLY A 126 3.28 0.99 8.45
CA GLY A 126 2.51 1.11 9.67
C GLY A 126 3.42 1.27 10.88
N ILE A 127 2.80 1.46 12.04
CA ILE A 127 3.44 1.70 13.33
C ILE A 127 2.97 0.61 14.29
N ASN A 128 3.92 -0.07 14.92
CA ASN A 128 3.64 -1.10 15.91
C ASN A 128 3.44 -0.54 17.33
N GLU A 129 3.11 -1.40 18.29
CA GLU A 129 2.89 -1.02 19.70
C GLU A 129 4.13 -0.40 20.39
N LYS A 130 5.33 -0.67 19.86
CA LYS A 130 6.60 -0.09 20.32
C LYS A 130 6.93 1.22 19.63
N GLN A 131 6.02 1.74 18.79
CA GLN A 131 6.24 2.91 17.96
C GLN A 131 7.33 2.72 16.90
N GLU A 132 7.67 1.49 16.53
CA GLU A 132 8.60 1.22 15.44
C GLU A 132 7.84 1.10 14.12
N LEU A 133 8.47 1.55 13.04
CA LEU A 133 7.99 1.39 11.67
C LEU A 133 7.98 -0.08 11.27
N VAL A 134 6.91 -0.48 10.59
CA VAL A 134 6.70 -1.81 10.02
C VAL A 134 6.26 -1.65 8.56
N LEU A 135 6.91 -2.35 7.64
CA LEU A 135 6.52 -2.43 6.24
C LEU A 135 5.19 -3.18 6.11
N ILE A 136 4.17 -2.49 5.59
CA ILE A 136 2.84 -3.05 5.33
C ILE A 136 2.58 -3.25 3.84
N ASP A 137 3.29 -2.53 2.97
CA ASP A 137 3.24 -2.72 1.52
C ASP A 137 4.67 -2.78 0.97
N TYR A 138 5.04 -3.93 0.45
CA TYR A 138 6.39 -4.25 -0.03
C TYR A 138 6.35 -5.21 -1.23
N GLY A 139 5.19 -5.26 -1.91
CA GLY A 139 4.93 -6.19 -3.01
C GLY A 139 5.25 -5.66 -4.40
N MET A 140 5.46 -4.34 -4.53
CA MET A 140 5.79 -3.75 -5.82
C MET A 140 7.27 -3.94 -6.12
N SER A 141 7.59 -4.53 -7.28
CA SER A 141 8.95 -4.49 -7.82
C SER A 141 9.07 -3.49 -8.95
N LYS A 142 10.29 -3.02 -9.23
CA LYS A 142 10.55 -2.14 -10.37
C LYS A 142 10.16 -2.82 -11.68
N THR A 143 10.48 -4.11 -11.82
CA THR A 143 10.09 -4.90 -12.98
C THR A 143 8.57 -4.97 -13.15
N LEU A 144 7.81 -5.19 -12.09
CA LEU A 144 6.34 -5.24 -12.14
C LEU A 144 5.76 -3.85 -12.46
N TYR A 145 6.33 -2.81 -11.86
CA TYR A 145 5.94 -1.43 -12.10
C TYR A 145 6.13 -1.04 -13.58
N GLU A 146 7.32 -1.25 -14.14
CA GLU A 146 7.65 -0.86 -15.51
C GLU A 146 6.92 -1.70 -16.57
N LYS A 147 6.73 -2.99 -16.33
CA LYS A 147 6.17 -3.91 -17.36
C LYS A 147 4.65 -4.03 -17.33
N GLU A 148 4.01 -3.86 -16.17
CA GLU A 148 2.56 -4.04 -16.02
C GLU A 148 1.87 -2.76 -15.58
N TRP A 149 2.37 -2.09 -14.53
CA TRP A 149 1.70 -0.92 -13.95
C TRP A 149 1.71 0.29 -14.89
N VAL A 150 2.88 0.68 -15.42
CA VAL A 150 3.00 1.83 -16.33
C VAL A 150 2.13 1.66 -17.58
N PRO A 151 2.18 0.52 -18.32
CA PRO A 151 1.31 0.32 -19.47
C PRO A 151 -0.20 0.34 -19.13
N ALA A 152 -0.59 -0.19 -17.96
CA ALA A 152 -1.98 -0.15 -17.53
C ALA A 152 -2.43 1.28 -17.16
N ALA A 153 -1.54 2.07 -16.54
CA ALA A 153 -1.81 3.45 -16.16
C ALA A 153 -1.97 4.36 -17.38
N GLU A 154 -1.11 4.18 -18.40
CA GLU A 154 -1.18 4.92 -19.66
C GLU A 154 -2.49 4.65 -20.43
N LYS A 155 -3.04 3.44 -20.31
CA LYS A 155 -4.34 3.06 -20.87
C LYS A 155 -5.54 3.51 -20.03
N GLY A 156 -5.31 4.02 -18.82
CA GLY A 156 -6.35 4.38 -17.86
C GLY A 156 -7.04 3.17 -17.21
N GLU A 157 -6.41 1.99 -17.21
CA GLU A 157 -6.93 0.78 -16.55
C GLU A 157 -6.64 0.78 -15.04
N VAL A 158 -5.54 1.43 -14.63
CA VAL A 158 -5.22 1.71 -13.23
C VAL A 158 -5.01 3.21 -13.04
N PRO A 159 -5.32 3.78 -11.87
CA PRO A 159 -5.12 5.20 -11.66
C PRO A 159 -3.68 5.51 -11.30
N GLN A 160 -3.20 6.64 -11.80
CA GLN A 160 -2.03 7.35 -11.30
C GLN A 160 -2.46 8.19 -10.09
N ILE A 161 -1.57 8.40 -9.12
CA ILE A 161 -1.87 9.27 -7.98
C ILE A 161 -1.22 10.63 -8.24
N GLU A 162 -2.05 11.67 -8.28
CA GLU A 162 -1.61 13.04 -8.50
C GLU A 162 -2.16 13.97 -7.43
N VAL A 163 -1.40 14.99 -7.05
CA VAL A 163 -1.85 15.98 -6.07
C VAL A 163 -2.64 17.09 -6.77
N HIS A 164 -3.94 17.18 -6.46
CA HIS A 164 -4.82 18.23 -6.98
C HIS A 164 -5.73 18.80 -5.89
N ILE A 165 -6.30 19.97 -6.16
CA ILE A 165 -7.42 20.49 -5.35
C ILE A 165 -8.70 19.77 -5.77
N CYS A 166 -9.30 19.01 -4.85
CA CYS A 166 -10.54 18.30 -5.10
C CYS A 166 -11.68 19.27 -5.44
N ARG A 167 -12.36 19.08 -6.57
CA ARG A 167 -13.50 19.91 -7.00
C ARG A 167 -14.74 19.76 -6.10
N GLY A 168 -14.85 18.68 -5.35
CA GLY A 168 -15.96 18.44 -4.43
C GLY A 168 -15.83 19.17 -3.09
N CYS A 169 -14.65 19.08 -2.46
CA CYS A 169 -14.44 19.64 -1.11
C CYS A 169 -13.47 20.83 -1.05
N GLY A 170 -12.80 21.19 -2.15
CA GLY A 170 -11.88 22.32 -2.22
C GLY A 170 -10.54 22.12 -1.50
N THR A 171 -10.24 20.91 -1.02
CA THR A 171 -8.99 20.59 -0.32
C THR A 171 -7.97 19.97 -1.27
N GLN A 172 -6.69 20.34 -1.12
CA GLN A 172 -5.57 19.68 -1.81
C GLN A 172 -5.36 18.29 -1.22
N LYS A 173 -5.39 17.26 -2.08
CA LYS A 173 -5.26 15.84 -1.71
C LYS A 173 -4.65 15.05 -2.87
N GLU A 174 -4.22 13.83 -2.58
CA GLU A 174 -4.00 12.81 -3.61
C GLU A 174 -5.30 12.42 -4.31
N ILE A 175 -5.28 12.47 -5.63
CA ILE A 175 -6.38 12.17 -6.53
C ILE A 175 -5.94 11.05 -7.47
N ARG A 176 -6.77 10.02 -7.58
CA ARG A 176 -6.64 8.94 -8.55
C ARG A 176 -6.94 9.50 -9.95
N MET A 177 -6.10 9.29 -10.95
CA MET A 177 -6.25 9.81 -12.31
C MET A 177 -6.15 8.66 -13.33
N TYR A 178 -7.21 8.44 -14.10
CA TYR A 178 -7.34 7.31 -15.03
C TYR A 178 -6.98 7.71 -16.46
N GLY A 179 -5.70 7.65 -16.79
CA GLY A 179 -5.19 8.09 -18.08
C GLY A 179 -5.30 9.60 -18.27
N LYS A 180 -4.76 10.09 -19.39
CA LYS A 180 -4.59 11.53 -19.65
C LYS A 180 -5.87 12.34 -19.83
N ASP A 181 -6.99 11.67 -20.15
CA ASP A 181 -8.26 12.31 -20.49
C ASP A 181 -9.27 12.30 -19.32
N ASP A 182 -8.86 11.79 -18.15
CA ASP A 182 -9.69 11.82 -16.94
C ASP A 182 -9.86 13.24 -16.44
N SER A 183 -11.11 13.70 -16.43
CA SER A 183 -11.48 15.05 -16.00
C SER A 183 -12.13 15.09 -14.61
N ASP A 184 -12.30 13.93 -13.97
CA ASP A 184 -12.94 13.81 -12.67
C ASP A 184 -11.95 14.10 -11.53
N ILE A 185 -11.72 15.38 -11.23
CA ILE A 185 -10.81 15.78 -10.15
C ILE A 185 -11.54 15.78 -8.79
N ARG A 186 -12.14 14.65 -8.41
CA ARG A 186 -12.75 14.44 -7.08
C ARG A 186 -11.91 13.45 -6.27
N CYS A 187 -11.83 13.67 -4.96
CA CYS A 187 -11.20 12.71 -4.06
C CYS A 187 -12.17 11.55 -3.76
N ILE A 188 -11.65 10.49 -3.14
CA ILE A 188 -12.43 9.30 -2.80
C ILE A 188 -13.66 9.64 -1.94
N ALA A 189 -13.48 10.49 -0.93
CA ALA A 189 -14.57 10.95 -0.06
C ALA A 189 -15.65 11.76 -0.81
N CYS A 190 -15.31 12.34 -1.97
CA CYS A 190 -16.24 13.06 -2.85
C CYS A 190 -16.82 12.18 -3.98
N GLY A 191 -16.60 10.87 -3.91
CA GLY A 191 -17.23 9.88 -4.80
C GLY A 191 -16.41 9.48 -6.02
N LYS A 192 -15.08 9.63 -5.99
CA LYS A 192 -14.20 8.99 -6.98
C LYS A 192 -13.84 7.57 -6.51
N GLU A 193 -14.03 6.58 -7.36
CA GLU A 193 -13.64 5.18 -7.13
C GLU A 193 -12.45 4.79 -8.01
#